data_AF-A0A382T2L9-F1
#
_entry.id   AF-A0A382T2L9-F1
#
_cell.length_a   1.000
_cell.length_b   1.000
_cell.length_c   1.000
_cell.angle_alpha   90.00
_cell.angle_beta   90.00
_cell.angle_gamma   90.00
#
_symmetry.space_group_name_H-M   'P 1'
#
loop_
_entity.id
_entity.type
_entity.pdbx_description
1 polymer ?
#
loop_
_entity_poly.entity_id
_entity_poly.type
_entity_poly.pdbx_seq_one_letter_code
_entity_poly.pdbx_strand_id
1 'polypeptide(L)'
;HDTFHKNTNDLNSIEEIFTTAERKIEPWMYSSPKEVDFDGLGIVMMPWICEENYGECLKMIQNTQCQILMGHLQVSGFEQHIGSWNNEGLEAHIFDKFDMVMSGHFHHRSNNGTVFYLGNPYEITWSDYNDPRGFHIFDTDTRQLNFIMNPYKMFYKIFYDDSEETFESLTEKDYSEYEGTYVKVVVEKKTNPFWFDTVLDKLEEVNVADLVVVENFSDFDINDDDIIDQAEDTLTILSGYVESLNVENKVELDGLMRSLYNEALTVETI
;
A
#
# COMPACT_ATOMS: atom_id res chain seq x y z
N HIS A 1 -10.16 -10.98 9.32
CA HIS A 1 -10.12 -9.65 9.98
C HIS A 1 -11.48 -9.26 10.58
N ASP A 2 -12.39 -10.22 10.68
CA ASP A 2 -13.80 -10.13 11.03
C ASP A 2 -14.14 -10.90 12.31
N THR A 3 -13.13 -11.53 12.92
CA THR A 3 -13.27 -12.25 14.20
C THR A 3 -13.31 -11.24 15.35
N PHE A 4 -14.31 -11.34 16.22
CA PHE A 4 -14.42 -10.49 17.42
C PHE A 4 -13.28 -10.76 18.43
N HIS A 5 -12.81 -12.01 18.47
CA HIS A 5 -11.73 -12.47 19.34
C HIS A 5 -10.48 -12.78 18.52
N LYS A 6 -9.33 -12.27 18.95
CA LYS A 6 -8.04 -12.46 18.24
C LYS A 6 -7.43 -13.86 18.43
N ASN A 7 -7.90 -14.62 19.41
CA ASN A 7 -7.34 -15.90 19.84
C ASN A 7 -8.07 -17.12 19.26
N THR A 8 -9.13 -16.92 18.48
CA THR A 8 -9.94 -18.00 17.89
C THR A 8 -10.39 -17.63 16.48
N ASN A 9 -10.62 -18.66 15.66
CA ASN A 9 -11.21 -18.54 14.32
C ASN A 9 -12.65 -19.08 14.26
N ASP A 10 -13.25 -19.45 15.39
CA ASP A 10 -14.56 -20.12 15.46
C ASP A 10 -15.71 -19.30 14.86
N LEU A 11 -15.64 -17.98 14.94
CA LEU A 11 -16.63 -17.08 14.37
C LEU A 11 -16.05 -16.41 13.10
N ASN A 12 -16.48 -16.88 11.93
CA ASN A 12 -16.01 -16.40 10.64
C ASN A 12 -17.20 -15.90 9.81
N SER A 13 -17.25 -14.60 9.53
CA SER A 13 -18.36 -14.00 8.77
C SER A 13 -18.36 -14.42 7.30
N ILE A 14 -17.20 -14.76 6.73
CA ILE A 14 -17.09 -15.26 5.36
C ILE A 14 -17.77 -16.63 5.26
N GLU A 15 -17.64 -17.47 6.29
CA GLU A 15 -18.37 -18.74 6.35
C GLU A 15 -19.87 -18.51 6.35
N GLU A 16 -20.38 -17.64 7.21
CA GLU A 16 -21.81 -17.34 7.28
C GLU A 16 -22.38 -16.69 6.01
N ILE A 17 -21.58 -15.89 5.29
CA ILE A 17 -22.02 -15.20 4.07
C ILE A 17 -21.99 -16.12 2.85
N PHE A 18 -20.95 -16.93 2.70
CA PHE A 18 -20.71 -17.70 1.48
C PHE A 18 -21.06 -19.18 1.62
N THR A 19 -21.37 -19.67 2.82
CA THR A 19 -21.90 -21.01 3.03
C THR A 19 -23.42 -21.03 2.93
N THR A 20 -23.92 -21.76 1.93
CA THR A 20 -25.32 -22.14 1.83
C THR A 20 -25.67 -23.13 2.94
N ALA A 21 -26.91 -23.10 3.42
CA ALA A 21 -27.39 -24.05 4.44
C ALA A 21 -27.18 -25.53 4.07
N GLU A 22 -27.02 -25.83 2.76
CA GLU A 22 -26.82 -27.17 2.21
C GLU A 22 -25.35 -27.59 2.04
N ARG A 23 -24.39 -26.65 2.13
CA ARG A 23 -22.94 -26.88 2.04
C ARG A 23 -22.47 -27.59 0.75
N LYS A 24 -23.12 -27.34 -0.40
CA LYS A 24 -22.94 -28.14 -1.64
C LYS A 24 -22.10 -27.50 -2.74
N ILE A 25 -22.02 -26.16 -2.85
CA ILE A 25 -21.24 -25.45 -3.89
C ILE A 25 -20.76 -24.13 -3.30
N GLU A 26 -19.50 -24.04 -2.90
CA GLU A 26 -18.99 -22.93 -2.08
C GLU A 26 -17.52 -22.65 -2.40
N PRO A 27 -17.00 -21.44 -2.15
CA PRO A 27 -15.57 -21.28 -1.95
C PRO A 27 -15.14 -22.24 -0.83
N TRP A 28 -14.18 -23.13 -1.10
CA TRP A 28 -13.65 -24.02 -0.06
C TRP A 28 -12.99 -23.19 1.03
N MET A 29 -13.56 -23.22 2.22
CA MET A 29 -12.99 -22.59 3.40
C MET A 29 -12.26 -23.63 4.25
N TYR A 30 -11.05 -23.28 4.64
CA TYR A 30 -10.17 -24.12 5.44
C TYR A 30 -9.97 -23.44 6.79
N SER A 31 -10.82 -23.76 7.76
CA SER A 31 -10.75 -23.23 9.13
C SER A 31 -9.64 -23.87 9.97
N SER A 32 -9.15 -25.03 9.54
CA SER A 32 -7.99 -25.73 10.10
C SER A 32 -6.93 -25.95 9.02
N PRO A 33 -5.64 -26.07 9.37
CA PRO A 33 -4.58 -26.36 8.41
C PRO A 33 -4.89 -27.66 7.65
N LYS A 34 -4.78 -27.63 6.31
CA LYS A 34 -5.13 -28.78 5.48
C LYS A 34 -4.24 -28.89 4.23
N GLU A 35 -3.80 -30.10 3.93
CA GLU A 35 -3.22 -30.42 2.62
C GLU A 35 -4.33 -30.65 1.60
N VAL A 36 -4.23 -29.98 0.45
CA VAL A 36 -5.21 -30.04 -0.63
C VAL A 36 -4.46 -30.28 -1.93
N ASP A 37 -4.98 -31.19 -2.75
CA ASP A 37 -4.43 -31.47 -4.08
C ASP A 37 -5.09 -30.56 -5.12
N PHE A 38 -4.26 -29.84 -5.88
CA PHE A 38 -4.65 -29.07 -7.04
C PHE A 38 -3.84 -29.58 -8.23
N ASP A 39 -4.50 -30.25 -9.17
CA ASP A 39 -3.87 -30.80 -10.38
C ASP A 39 -2.69 -31.75 -10.11
N GLY A 40 -2.71 -32.49 -9.00
CA GLY A 40 -1.60 -33.35 -8.57
C GLY A 40 -0.50 -32.63 -7.78
N LEU A 41 -0.65 -31.33 -7.52
CA LEU A 41 0.22 -30.55 -6.64
C LEU A 41 -0.41 -30.42 -5.25
N GLY A 42 0.25 -30.99 -4.25
CA GLY A 42 -0.12 -30.79 -2.85
C GLY A 42 0.23 -29.38 -2.36
N ILE A 43 -0.77 -28.67 -1.85
CA ILE A 43 -0.66 -27.32 -1.28
C ILE A 43 -1.22 -27.34 0.14
N VAL A 44 -0.50 -26.74 1.09
CA VAL A 44 -1.04 -26.50 2.43
C VAL A 44 -1.87 -25.23 2.42
N MET A 45 -3.16 -25.37 2.70
CA MET A 45 -4.04 -24.25 3.01
C MET A 45 -3.96 -23.98 4.51
N MET A 46 -3.48 -22.80 4.87
CA MET A 46 -3.23 -22.40 6.25
C MET A 46 -4.21 -21.31 6.68
N PRO A 47 -5.03 -21.53 7.73
CA PRO A 47 -5.87 -20.48 8.29
C PRO A 47 -5.03 -19.40 8.99
N TRP A 48 -5.67 -18.31 9.41
CA TRP A 48 -5.05 -17.37 10.35
C TRP A 48 -4.54 -18.13 11.59
N ILE A 49 -3.28 -17.91 11.94
CA ILE A 49 -2.64 -18.58 13.09
C ILE A 49 -2.89 -17.72 14.32
N CYS A 50 -3.56 -18.31 15.32
CA CYS A 50 -3.91 -17.69 16.59
C CYS A 50 -3.56 -18.64 17.74
N GLU A 51 -3.73 -18.18 18.98
CA GLU A 51 -3.34 -18.96 20.17
C GLU A 51 -3.98 -20.36 20.22
N GLU A 52 -5.26 -20.47 19.85
CA GLU A 52 -6.01 -21.73 19.88
C GLU A 52 -5.46 -22.78 18.90
N ASN A 53 -5.16 -22.39 17.66
CA ASN A 53 -4.72 -23.31 16.61
C ASN A 53 -3.20 -23.35 16.41
N TYR A 54 -2.43 -22.56 17.17
CA TYR A 54 -0.98 -22.39 17.01
C TYR A 54 -0.22 -23.73 16.93
N GLY A 55 -0.50 -24.62 17.89
CA GLY A 55 0.17 -25.92 17.97
C GLY A 55 -0.17 -26.87 16.82
N GLU A 56 -1.38 -26.77 16.26
CA GLU A 56 -1.80 -27.56 15.10
C GLU A 56 -1.13 -27.03 13.82
N CYS A 57 -1.15 -25.72 13.61
CA CYS A 57 -0.55 -25.05 12.47
C CYS A 57 0.96 -25.31 12.38
N LEU A 58 1.68 -25.20 13.50
CA LEU A 58 3.12 -25.52 13.53
C LEU A 58 3.40 -27.00 13.23
N LYS A 59 2.57 -27.92 13.73
CA LYS A 59 2.71 -29.35 13.40
C LYS A 59 2.47 -29.61 11.93
N MET A 60 1.50 -28.94 11.30
CA MET A 60 1.28 -29.04 9.86
C MET A 60 2.52 -28.55 9.09
N ILE A 61 3.01 -27.35 9.42
CA ILE A 61 4.21 -26.76 8.82
C ILE A 61 5.39 -27.74 8.91
N GLN A 62 5.65 -28.31 10.08
CA GLN A 62 6.78 -29.22 10.28
C GLN A 62 6.63 -30.54 9.51
N ASN A 63 5.45 -31.17 9.53
CA ASN A 63 5.28 -32.56 9.09
C ASN A 63 4.83 -32.72 7.63
N THR A 64 4.19 -31.70 7.04
CA THR A 64 3.71 -31.75 5.66
C THR A 64 4.82 -32.11 4.67
N GLN A 65 4.48 -32.83 3.61
CA GLN A 65 5.39 -33.08 2.48
C GLN A 65 5.17 -32.08 1.33
N CYS A 66 4.11 -31.26 1.40
CA CYS A 66 3.85 -30.22 0.43
C CYS A 66 4.98 -29.18 0.46
N GLN A 67 5.33 -28.66 -0.72
CA GLN A 67 6.37 -27.63 -0.87
C GLN A 67 5.78 -26.22 -1.02
N ILE A 68 4.46 -26.11 -1.12
CA ILE A 68 3.74 -24.84 -1.26
C ILE A 68 2.78 -24.68 -0.10
N LEU A 69 2.75 -23.47 0.49
CA LEU A 69 1.79 -23.07 1.50
C LEU A 69 1.08 -21.80 1.06
N MET A 70 -0.24 -21.74 1.23
CA MET A 70 -1.05 -20.56 1.00
C MET A 70 -1.80 -20.21 2.29
N GLY A 71 -1.76 -18.95 2.72
CA GLY A 71 -2.46 -18.52 3.92
C GLY A 71 -2.60 -17.01 4.07
N HIS A 72 -3.17 -16.59 5.19
CA HIS A 72 -3.18 -15.19 5.61
C HIS A 72 -2.32 -15.12 6.87
N LEU A 73 -1.06 -14.72 6.73
CA LEU A 73 -0.05 -14.83 7.78
C LEU A 73 0.49 -13.44 8.15
N GLN A 74 0.88 -13.30 9.42
CA GLN A 74 1.71 -12.19 9.87
C GLN A 74 3.09 -12.75 10.18
N VAL A 75 4.04 -12.45 9.30
CA VAL A 75 5.44 -12.87 9.37
C VAL A 75 6.30 -11.64 9.60
N SER A 76 7.20 -11.73 10.56
CA SER A 76 8.13 -10.65 10.92
C SER A 76 9.18 -10.44 9.83
N GLY A 77 9.62 -9.20 9.65
CA GLY A 77 10.69 -8.80 8.72
C GLY A 77 10.23 -8.43 7.31
N PHE A 78 8.95 -8.15 7.10
CA PHE A 78 8.40 -7.79 5.78
C PHE A 78 7.97 -6.33 5.72
N GLU A 79 8.16 -5.72 4.56
CA GLU A 79 7.63 -4.40 4.23
C GLU A 79 6.11 -4.50 4.06
N GLN A 80 5.35 -3.92 5.00
CA GLN A 80 3.88 -3.99 5.05
C GLN A 80 3.21 -2.83 4.30
N HIS A 81 3.93 -1.71 4.21
CA HIS A 81 3.66 -0.54 3.36
C HIS A 81 5.00 -0.07 2.80
N ILE A 82 5.00 0.66 1.68
CA ILE A 82 6.25 1.26 1.16
C ILE A 82 6.94 2.07 2.26
N GLY A 83 8.17 1.70 2.60
CA GLY A 83 8.98 2.33 3.64
C GLY A 83 8.63 1.93 5.08
N SER A 84 7.74 0.97 5.31
CA SER A 84 7.32 0.53 6.66
C SER A 84 7.41 -0.99 6.81
N TRP A 85 8.16 -1.45 7.83
CA TRP A 85 8.38 -2.87 8.11
C TRP A 85 7.59 -3.35 9.32
N ASN A 86 6.97 -4.52 9.17
CA ASN A 86 6.40 -5.28 10.27
C ASN A 86 7.50 -6.11 10.95
N ASN A 87 7.65 -5.94 12.27
CA ASN A 87 8.61 -6.67 13.09
C ASN A 87 7.95 -7.68 14.05
N GLU A 88 6.65 -7.90 13.91
CA GLU A 88 5.85 -8.78 14.76
C GLU A 88 5.36 -10.03 14.03
N GLY A 89 4.87 -11.02 14.78
CA GLY A 89 4.28 -12.23 14.22
C GLY A 89 5.25 -13.41 14.16
N LEU A 90 5.06 -14.28 13.17
CA LEU A 90 5.82 -15.51 13.01
C LEU A 90 7.23 -15.24 12.49
N GLU A 91 8.19 -16.01 12.98
CA GLU A 91 9.55 -15.97 12.49
C GLU A 91 9.64 -16.57 11.08
N ALA A 92 10.25 -15.87 10.13
CA ALA A 92 10.29 -16.32 8.72
C ALA A 92 10.93 -17.71 8.54
N HIS A 93 11.92 -18.06 9.37
CA HIS A 93 12.67 -19.31 9.25
C HIS A 93 11.82 -20.58 9.45
N ILE A 94 10.63 -20.48 10.07
CA ILE A 94 9.74 -21.65 10.21
C ILE A 94 9.23 -22.15 8.86
N PHE A 95 9.35 -21.32 7.81
CA PHE A 95 8.89 -21.61 6.47
C PHE A 95 10.00 -22.08 5.52
N ASP A 96 11.26 -22.17 5.96
CA ASP A 96 12.44 -22.44 5.10
C ASP A 96 12.38 -23.76 4.30
N LYS A 97 11.52 -24.69 4.71
CA LYS A 97 11.33 -25.98 4.01
C LYS A 97 10.39 -25.89 2.80
N PHE A 98 9.65 -24.80 2.65
CA PHE A 98 8.75 -24.61 1.52
C PHE A 98 9.52 -23.98 0.36
N ASP A 99 9.19 -24.38 -0.87
CA ASP A 99 9.65 -23.69 -2.07
C ASP A 99 9.01 -22.29 -2.16
N MET A 100 7.75 -22.18 -1.73
CA MET A 100 7.00 -20.93 -1.77
C MET A 100 5.89 -20.91 -0.71
N VAL A 101 5.83 -19.80 0.03
CA VAL A 101 4.72 -19.47 0.93
C VAL A 101 4.04 -18.21 0.41
N MET A 102 2.81 -18.34 -0.07
CA MET A 102 2.01 -17.23 -0.56
C MET A 102 1.11 -16.73 0.57
N SER A 103 1.27 -15.47 0.95
CA SER A 103 0.51 -14.83 2.02
C SER A 103 -0.26 -13.60 1.56
N GLY A 104 -1.40 -13.36 2.21
CA GLY A 104 -2.08 -12.07 2.29
C GLY A 104 -1.66 -11.29 3.55
N HIS A 105 -2.59 -10.52 4.13
CA HIS A 105 -2.44 -9.65 5.30
C HIS A 105 -1.78 -8.29 5.02
N PHE A 106 -0.58 -8.28 4.47
CA PHE A 106 0.03 -7.03 4.03
C PHE A 106 -0.45 -6.66 2.64
N HIS A 107 -0.85 -5.39 2.49
CA HIS A 107 -1.39 -4.88 1.23
C HIS A 107 -0.25 -4.53 0.26
N HIS A 108 0.93 -4.17 0.76
CA HIS A 108 2.12 -4.05 -0.06
C HIS A 108 2.66 -5.43 -0.50
N ARG A 109 3.09 -5.53 -1.76
CA ARG A 109 3.70 -6.75 -2.29
C ARG A 109 5.19 -6.77 -1.95
N SER A 110 5.58 -7.68 -1.08
CA SER A 110 6.98 -7.89 -0.67
C SER A 110 7.32 -9.38 -0.60
N ASN A 111 8.60 -9.75 -0.71
CA ASN A 111 9.03 -11.14 -0.59
C ASN A 111 10.48 -11.25 -0.10
N ASN A 112 10.85 -12.41 0.43
CA ASN A 112 12.22 -12.73 0.83
C ASN A 112 12.82 -13.94 0.08
N GLY A 113 12.19 -14.35 -1.03
CA GLY A 113 12.55 -15.55 -1.80
C GLY A 113 11.86 -16.84 -1.35
N THR A 114 11.31 -16.90 -0.14
CA THR A 114 10.54 -18.04 0.37
C THR A 114 9.09 -17.67 0.65
N VAL A 115 8.87 -16.59 1.40
CA VAL A 115 7.54 -16.04 1.71
C VAL A 115 7.29 -14.85 0.79
N PHE A 116 6.11 -14.84 0.17
CA PHE A 116 5.65 -13.88 -0.80
C PHE A 116 4.34 -13.27 -0.30
N TYR A 117 4.36 -12.02 0.12
CA TYR A 117 3.15 -11.23 0.31
C TYR A 117 2.66 -10.77 -1.06
N LEU A 118 1.46 -11.20 -1.43
CA LEU A 118 0.92 -10.97 -2.77
C LEU A 118 0.36 -9.55 -2.94
N GLY A 119 0.14 -8.83 -1.83
CA GLY A 119 -0.47 -7.52 -1.82
C GLY A 119 -1.96 -7.53 -2.15
N ASN A 120 -2.53 -6.34 -2.32
CA ASN A 120 -3.92 -6.11 -2.70
C ASN A 120 -4.09 -5.77 -4.19
N PRO A 121 -5.27 -6.06 -4.76
CA PRO A 121 -5.52 -5.85 -6.19
C PRO A 121 -5.75 -4.40 -6.62
N TYR A 122 -5.99 -3.48 -5.68
CA TYR A 122 -6.28 -2.06 -5.95
C TYR A 122 -5.85 -1.20 -4.75
N GLU A 123 -5.70 0.10 -4.96
CA GLU A 123 -5.30 1.05 -3.92
C GLU A 123 -6.48 1.33 -2.96
N ILE A 124 -6.21 1.45 -1.66
CA ILE A 124 -7.21 1.65 -0.61
C ILE A 124 -7.00 2.98 0.11
N THR A 125 -5.75 3.35 0.37
CA THR A 125 -5.39 4.60 1.07
C THR A 125 -4.30 5.36 0.33
N TRP A 126 -4.06 6.63 0.70
CA TRP A 126 -2.98 7.43 0.12
C TRP A 126 -1.57 6.82 0.33
N SER A 127 -1.39 5.95 1.32
CA SER A 127 -0.14 5.19 1.49
C SER A 127 0.13 4.21 0.34
N ASP A 128 -0.90 3.93 -0.46
CA ASP A 128 -0.82 3.07 -1.63
C ASP A 128 -0.45 3.83 -2.90
N TYR A 129 -0.31 5.16 -2.83
CA TYR A 129 0.07 5.98 -3.97
C TYR A 129 1.37 5.48 -4.61
N ASN A 130 1.29 5.19 -5.90
CA ASN A 130 2.41 4.70 -6.71
C ASN A 130 2.98 3.33 -6.26
N ASP A 131 2.21 2.56 -5.48
CA ASP A 131 2.51 1.16 -5.15
C ASP A 131 1.84 0.24 -6.18
N PRO A 132 2.58 -0.55 -6.98
CA PRO A 132 1.99 -1.39 -8.02
C PRO A 132 0.99 -2.42 -7.47
N ARG A 133 -0.30 -2.21 -7.77
CA ARG A 133 -1.40 -3.11 -7.39
C ARG A 133 -1.73 -4.13 -8.47
N GLY A 134 -2.30 -5.26 -8.06
CA GLY A 134 -2.69 -6.32 -8.99
C GLY A 134 -2.92 -7.66 -8.31
N PHE A 135 -3.05 -8.70 -9.11
CA PHE A 135 -3.24 -10.06 -8.62
C PHE A 135 -2.21 -11.01 -9.24
N HIS A 136 -2.13 -12.22 -8.69
CA HIS A 136 -1.19 -13.23 -9.16
C HIS A 136 -1.92 -14.43 -9.73
N ILE A 137 -1.34 -15.02 -10.77
CA ILE A 137 -1.73 -16.32 -11.30
C ILE A 137 -0.61 -17.30 -10.93
N PHE A 138 -0.95 -18.31 -10.13
CA PHE A 138 -0.06 -19.41 -9.80
C PHE A 138 -0.37 -20.60 -10.70
N ASP A 139 0.61 -20.99 -11.50
CA ASP A 139 0.52 -22.13 -12.42
C ASP A 139 0.94 -23.42 -11.69
N THR A 140 0.03 -24.36 -11.53
CA THR A 140 0.22 -25.59 -10.73
C THR A 140 1.19 -26.59 -11.37
N ASP A 141 1.32 -26.57 -12.70
CA ASP A 141 2.23 -27.45 -13.45
C ASP A 141 3.68 -26.96 -13.37
N THR A 142 3.89 -25.66 -13.58
CA THR A 142 5.22 -25.03 -13.67
C THR A 142 5.68 -24.40 -12.35
N ARG A 143 4.77 -24.21 -11.40
CA ARG A 143 4.95 -23.48 -10.14
C ARG A 143 5.39 -22.02 -10.33
N GLN A 144 5.06 -21.43 -11.48
CA GLN A 144 5.33 -20.03 -11.75
C GLN A 144 4.26 -19.13 -11.15
N LEU A 145 4.69 -18.06 -10.48
CA LEU A 145 3.83 -17.03 -9.92
C LEU A 145 3.91 -15.77 -10.79
N ASN A 146 2.88 -15.53 -11.58
CA ASN A 146 2.83 -14.42 -12.54
C ASN A 146 2.00 -13.26 -11.99
N PHE A 147 2.61 -12.09 -11.85
CA PHE A 147 1.89 -10.88 -11.46
C PHE A 147 1.20 -10.21 -12.64
N ILE A 148 -0.10 -9.94 -12.49
CA ILE A 148 -0.91 -9.17 -13.41
C ILE A 148 -1.21 -7.83 -12.76
N MET A 149 -0.57 -6.78 -13.27
CA MET A 149 -0.74 -5.42 -12.77
C MET A 149 -2.15 -4.91 -13.08
N ASN A 150 -2.77 -4.27 -12.10
CA ASN A 150 -4.02 -3.55 -12.30
C ASN A 150 -3.74 -2.30 -13.15
N PRO A 151 -4.39 -2.12 -14.31
CA PRO A 151 -4.19 -0.95 -15.15
C PRO A 151 -4.81 0.33 -14.57
N TYR A 152 -5.71 0.21 -13.59
CA TYR A 152 -6.40 1.34 -12.98
C TYR A 152 -5.66 1.84 -11.75
N LYS A 153 -5.58 3.17 -11.61
CA LYS A 153 -5.07 3.86 -10.42
C LYS A 153 -6.19 4.68 -9.80
N MET A 154 -6.19 4.80 -8.49
CA MET A 154 -7.18 5.57 -7.74
C MET A 154 -6.58 6.87 -7.20
N PHE A 155 -5.30 6.90 -6.84
CA PHE A 155 -4.64 8.06 -6.25
C PHE A 155 -3.64 8.71 -7.21
N TYR A 156 -3.82 10.01 -7.44
CA TYR A 156 -2.95 10.83 -8.28
C TYR A 156 -2.41 12.01 -7.49
N LYS A 157 -1.12 12.30 -7.67
CA LYS A 157 -0.51 13.55 -7.20
C LYS A 157 -0.14 14.41 -8.41
N ILE A 158 -0.59 15.65 -8.42
CA ILE A 158 -0.21 16.66 -9.40
C ILE A 158 0.69 17.65 -8.68
N PHE A 159 1.95 17.73 -9.08
CA PHE A 159 2.87 18.76 -8.60
C PHE A 159 2.69 19.98 -9.51
N TYR A 160 2.14 21.06 -8.95
CA TYR A 160 1.86 22.30 -9.68
C TYR A 160 3.05 23.26 -9.53
N ASP A 161 3.74 23.51 -10.65
CA ASP A 161 4.74 24.57 -10.80
C ASP A 161 4.42 25.30 -12.12
N ASP A 162 4.03 26.57 -12.02
CA ASP A 162 3.71 27.41 -13.19
C ASP A 162 4.84 28.33 -13.65
N SER A 163 6.05 28.18 -13.11
CA SER A 163 7.19 29.06 -13.43
C SER A 163 7.73 28.90 -14.85
N GLU A 164 7.58 27.71 -15.42
CA GLU A 164 8.02 27.37 -16.79
C GLU A 164 6.85 26.96 -17.70
N GLU A 165 5.61 27.11 -17.23
CA GLU A 165 4.39 26.74 -17.96
C GLU A 165 3.77 27.95 -18.67
N THR A 166 2.85 27.67 -19.60
CA THR A 166 2.02 28.67 -20.27
C THR A 166 0.56 28.43 -19.93
N PHE A 167 -0.28 29.46 -20.04
CA PHE A 167 -1.72 29.28 -19.82
C PHE A 167 -2.31 28.25 -20.79
N GLU A 168 -1.85 28.25 -22.04
CA GLU A 168 -2.25 27.30 -23.06
C GLU A 168 -1.84 25.87 -22.71
N SER A 169 -0.61 25.64 -22.23
CA SER A 169 -0.17 24.28 -21.84
C SER A 169 -0.97 23.70 -20.69
N LEU A 170 -1.36 24.53 -19.71
CA LEU A 170 -2.22 24.11 -18.59
C LEU A 170 -3.65 23.84 -19.04
N THR A 171 -4.21 24.64 -19.96
CA THR A 171 -5.61 24.50 -20.38
C THR A 171 -5.84 23.44 -21.46
N GLU A 172 -4.84 23.16 -22.28
CA GLU A 172 -4.90 22.13 -23.34
C GLU A 172 -4.47 20.73 -22.86
N LYS A 173 -3.96 20.61 -21.63
CA LYS A 173 -3.62 19.32 -21.03
C LYS A 173 -4.86 18.42 -20.95
N ASP A 174 -4.66 17.13 -21.20
CA ASP A 174 -5.71 16.13 -21.01
C ASP A 174 -5.82 15.78 -19.53
N TYR A 175 -6.99 16.06 -18.94
CA TYR A 175 -7.33 15.76 -17.55
C TYR A 175 -8.25 14.53 -17.42
N SER A 176 -8.61 13.88 -18.54
CA SER A 176 -9.57 12.77 -18.53
C SER A 176 -9.09 11.55 -17.75
N GLU A 177 -7.78 11.38 -17.57
CA GLU A 177 -7.21 10.30 -16.76
C GLU A 177 -7.58 10.40 -15.27
N TYR A 178 -8.03 11.58 -14.81
CA TYR A 178 -8.38 11.82 -13.41
C TYR A 178 -9.87 11.58 -13.10
N GLU A 179 -10.71 11.30 -14.11
CA GLU A 179 -12.14 11.07 -13.92
C GLU A 179 -12.42 9.97 -12.88
N GLY A 180 -13.19 10.28 -11.84
CA GLY A 180 -13.53 9.33 -10.77
C GLY A 180 -12.35 8.90 -9.88
N THR A 181 -11.23 9.63 -9.91
CA THR A 181 -10.03 9.35 -9.11
C THR A 181 -9.89 10.35 -7.95
N TYR A 182 -9.02 10.04 -6.98
CA TYR A 182 -8.63 10.90 -5.88
C TYR A 182 -7.37 11.66 -6.27
N VAL A 183 -7.48 12.99 -6.36
CA VAL A 183 -6.40 13.85 -6.83
C VAL A 183 -5.91 14.74 -5.70
N LYS A 184 -4.59 14.74 -5.48
CA LYS A 184 -3.90 15.67 -4.59
C LYS A 184 -3.05 16.62 -5.42
N VAL A 185 -3.35 17.92 -5.39
CA VAL A 185 -2.55 18.95 -6.03
C VAL A 185 -1.57 19.52 -5.00
N VAL A 186 -0.29 19.27 -5.20
CA VAL A 186 0.80 19.79 -4.37
C VAL A 186 1.35 21.03 -5.05
N VAL A 187 1.18 22.20 -4.43
CA VAL A 187 1.62 23.48 -5.01
C VAL A 187 3.10 23.68 -4.71
N GLU A 188 3.96 23.58 -5.72
CA GLU A 188 5.40 23.84 -5.59
C GLU A 188 5.72 25.30 -5.84
N LYS A 189 5.26 25.87 -6.97
CA LYS A 189 5.34 27.30 -7.27
C LYS A 189 4.08 27.80 -7.95
N LYS A 190 3.55 28.91 -7.43
CA LYS A 190 2.33 29.56 -7.90
C LYS A 190 2.58 31.04 -8.18
N THR A 191 3.01 31.33 -9.40
CA THR A 191 3.26 32.70 -9.90
C THR A 191 1.98 33.38 -10.36
N ASN A 192 0.98 32.62 -10.84
CA ASN A 192 -0.29 33.17 -11.31
C ASN A 192 -1.51 32.46 -10.69
N PRO A 193 -2.20 33.09 -9.72
CA PRO A 193 -3.39 32.51 -9.09
C PRO A 193 -4.50 32.13 -10.07
N PHE A 194 -4.69 32.89 -11.14
CA PHE A 194 -5.74 32.60 -12.13
C PHE A 194 -5.45 31.32 -12.92
N TRP A 195 -4.18 31.02 -13.18
CA TRP A 195 -3.78 29.78 -13.86
C TRP A 195 -4.04 28.57 -12.97
N PHE A 196 -3.72 28.70 -11.69
CA PHE A 196 -3.99 27.67 -10.69
C PHE A 196 -5.48 27.38 -10.56
N ASP A 197 -6.30 28.41 -10.39
CA ASP A 197 -7.77 28.27 -10.32
C ASP A 197 -8.32 27.59 -11.59
N THR A 198 -7.77 27.93 -12.77
CA THR A 198 -8.16 27.29 -14.02
C THR A 198 -7.84 25.79 -14.04
N VAL A 199 -6.70 25.36 -13.48
CA VAL A 199 -6.36 23.93 -13.37
C VAL A 199 -7.31 23.21 -12.42
N LEU A 200 -7.69 23.84 -11.29
CA LEU A 200 -8.68 23.27 -10.38
C LEU A 200 -10.05 23.14 -11.05
N ASP A 201 -10.52 24.19 -11.75
CA ASP A 201 -11.76 24.15 -12.52
C ASP A 201 -11.74 23.00 -13.54
N LYS A 202 -10.60 22.78 -14.23
CA LYS A 202 -10.43 21.66 -15.17
C LYS A 202 -10.54 20.28 -14.49
N LEU A 203 -9.99 20.14 -13.29
CA LEU A 203 -10.08 18.90 -12.51
C LEU A 203 -11.52 18.65 -12.01
N GLU A 204 -12.23 19.70 -11.61
CA GLU A 204 -13.64 19.60 -11.23
C GLU A 204 -14.53 19.29 -12.45
N GLU A 205 -14.25 19.89 -13.62
CA GLU A 205 -14.96 19.66 -14.88
C GLU A 205 -14.91 18.18 -15.32
N VAL A 206 -13.80 17.47 -15.08
CA VAL A 206 -13.66 16.04 -15.38
C VAL A 206 -14.23 15.12 -14.29
N ASN A 207 -14.86 15.68 -13.25
CA ASN A 207 -15.56 14.93 -12.21
C ASN A 207 -14.64 13.94 -11.46
N VAL A 208 -13.54 14.46 -10.90
CA VAL A 208 -12.72 13.75 -9.90
C VAL A 208 -13.57 13.33 -8.70
N ALA A 209 -13.23 12.20 -8.07
CA ALA A 209 -13.96 11.70 -6.90
C ALA A 209 -13.66 12.54 -5.65
N ASP A 210 -12.43 13.03 -5.51
CA ASP A 210 -11.97 13.88 -4.41
C ASP A 210 -10.80 14.74 -4.89
N LEU A 211 -10.76 16.00 -4.46
CA LEU A 211 -9.71 16.96 -4.81
C LEU A 211 -9.18 17.61 -3.54
N VAL A 212 -7.89 17.39 -3.26
CA VAL A 212 -7.20 17.98 -2.11
C VAL A 212 -6.07 18.86 -2.62
N VAL A 213 -6.04 20.11 -2.17
CA VAL A 213 -4.91 21.02 -2.42
C VAL A 213 -4.01 21.05 -1.20
N VAL A 214 -2.72 20.83 -1.41
CA VAL A 214 -1.67 20.97 -0.40
C VAL A 214 -0.77 22.11 -0.83
N GLU A 215 -0.84 23.22 -0.10
CA GLU A 215 0.06 24.35 -0.31
C GLU A 215 1.42 24.06 0.36
N ASN A 216 2.51 24.26 -0.37
CA ASN A 216 3.83 24.22 0.21
C ASN A 216 4.10 25.58 0.87
N PHE A 217 4.07 25.64 2.20
CA PHE A 217 4.24 26.88 2.96
C PHE A 217 5.67 27.43 2.94
N SER A 218 6.57 26.87 2.12
CA SER A 218 7.96 27.30 2.02
C SER A 218 8.15 28.73 1.52
N ASP A 219 7.15 29.30 0.82
CA ASP A 219 7.24 30.63 0.22
C ASP A 219 6.37 31.70 0.91
N PHE A 220 5.69 31.38 2.02
CA PHE A 220 5.11 32.45 2.82
C PHE A 220 6.25 33.16 3.57
N ASP A 221 6.41 34.46 3.34
CA ASP A 221 6.97 35.38 4.33
C ASP A 221 6.03 35.36 5.55
N ILE A 222 6.14 34.34 6.41
CA ILE A 222 5.26 34.15 7.58
C ILE A 222 5.71 35.15 8.66
N ASN A 223 5.05 36.32 8.70
CA ASN A 223 5.13 37.25 9.83
C ASN A 223 3.99 36.95 10.84
N ASP A 224 3.93 35.73 11.40
CA ASP A 224 3.05 35.43 12.55
C ASP A 224 3.73 34.43 13.51
N ASP A 225 4.33 34.99 14.56
CA ASP A 225 5.43 34.42 15.37
C ASP A 225 5.12 33.22 16.29
N ASP A 226 3.88 32.75 16.42
CA ASP A 226 3.54 31.86 17.56
C ASP A 226 3.33 30.36 17.22
N ILE A 227 3.35 29.95 15.94
CA ILE A 227 3.21 28.52 15.53
C ILE A 227 4.44 27.97 14.79
N ILE A 228 5.39 28.83 14.40
CA ILE A 228 6.48 28.53 13.44
C ILE A 228 7.70 27.83 14.07
N ASP A 229 7.98 28.08 15.34
CA ASP A 229 9.32 27.86 15.94
C ASP A 229 9.78 26.38 15.96
N GLN A 230 8.86 25.41 16.01
CA GLN A 230 9.21 23.97 15.97
C GLN A 230 9.23 23.36 14.56
N ALA A 231 8.40 23.87 13.66
CA ALA A 231 8.33 23.39 12.28
C ALA A 231 9.54 23.87 11.47
N GLU A 232 9.97 25.11 11.71
CA GLU A 232 11.15 25.71 11.09
C GLU A 232 12.44 24.95 11.46
N ASP A 233 12.57 24.53 12.72
CA ASP A 233 13.73 23.78 13.20
C ASP A 233 13.81 22.39 12.53
N THR A 234 12.67 21.73 12.34
CA THR A 234 12.62 20.41 11.68
C THR A 234 12.99 20.49 10.19
N LEU A 235 12.46 21.47 9.45
CA LEU A 235 12.80 21.69 8.05
C LEU A 235 14.29 22.05 7.87
N THR A 236 14.83 22.82 8.80
CA THR A 236 16.26 23.18 8.82
C THR A 236 17.14 21.95 9.04
N ILE A 237 16.76 21.07 9.98
CA ILE A 237 17.45 19.79 10.22
C ILE A 237 17.41 18.90 8.98
N LEU A 238 16.25 18.77 8.33
CA LEU A 238 16.08 17.97 7.11
C LEU A 238 16.96 18.50 5.98
N SER A 239 17.01 19.82 5.80
CA SER A 239 17.84 20.44 4.76
C SER A 239 19.32 20.24 5.03
N GLY A 240 19.76 20.43 6.28
CA GLY A 240 21.14 20.16 6.69
C GLY A 240 21.54 18.70 6.49
N TYR A 241 20.60 17.76 6.69
CA TYR A 241 20.84 16.35 6.39
C TYR A 241 21.03 16.11 4.89
N VAL A 242 20.16 16.65 4.04
CA VAL A 242 20.27 16.52 2.57
C VAL A 242 21.58 17.13 2.06
N GLU A 243 22.00 18.28 2.60
CA GLU A 243 23.28 18.90 2.27
C GLU A 243 24.47 18.00 2.64
N SER A 244 24.37 17.25 3.74
CA SER A 244 25.44 16.35 4.21
C SER A 244 25.58 15.08 3.35
N LEU A 245 24.56 14.69 2.59
CA LEU A 245 24.59 13.52 1.72
C LEU A 245 25.52 13.77 0.52
N ASN A 246 26.18 12.72 0.02
CA ASN A 246 27.03 12.82 -1.16
C ASN A 246 26.28 12.39 -2.43
N VAL A 247 25.23 13.14 -2.77
CA VAL A 247 24.36 12.94 -3.94
C VAL A 247 24.39 14.18 -4.83
N GLU A 248 24.18 14.01 -6.15
CA GLU A 248 24.22 15.13 -7.10
C GLU A 248 22.92 15.97 -7.06
N ASN A 249 21.76 15.33 -6.87
CA ASN A 249 20.44 15.97 -6.95
C ASN A 249 19.96 16.52 -5.59
N LYS A 250 20.82 17.22 -4.84
CA LYS A 250 20.50 17.70 -3.49
C LYS A 250 19.31 18.66 -3.46
N VAL A 251 19.20 19.52 -4.47
CA VAL A 251 18.13 20.53 -4.56
C VAL A 251 16.77 19.87 -4.75
N GLU A 252 16.68 18.90 -5.66
CA GLU A 252 15.45 18.12 -5.87
C GLU A 252 15.09 17.29 -4.64
N LEU A 253 16.09 16.68 -3.99
CA LEU A 253 15.89 15.89 -2.78
C LEU A 253 15.42 16.75 -1.60
N ASP A 254 15.96 17.96 -1.43
CA ASP A 254 15.53 18.90 -0.39
C ASP A 254 14.08 19.33 -0.60
N GLY A 255 13.73 19.69 -1.84
CA GLY A 255 12.34 20.03 -2.22
C GLY A 255 11.36 18.89 -1.91
N LEU A 256 11.75 17.65 -2.25
CA LEU A 256 10.95 16.46 -1.97
C LEU A 256 10.77 16.25 -0.45
N MET A 257 11.85 16.35 0.34
CA MET A 257 11.80 16.16 1.80
C MET A 257 10.91 17.21 2.49
N ARG A 258 10.99 18.47 2.05
CA ARG A 258 10.12 19.56 2.54
C ARG A 258 8.65 19.32 2.20
N SER A 259 8.36 18.88 0.97
CA SER A 259 7.00 18.53 0.54
C SER A 259 6.41 17.38 1.36
N LEU A 260 7.19 16.32 1.60
CA LEU A 260 6.77 15.18 2.43
C LEU A 260 6.48 15.58 3.88
N TYR A 261 7.28 16.49 4.45
CA TYR A 261 7.05 17.00 5.81
C TYR A 261 5.74 17.79 5.93
N ASN A 262 5.47 18.70 4.98
CA ASN A 262 4.23 19.46 4.95
C ASN A 262 2.99 18.56 4.69
N GLU A 263 3.15 17.51 3.89
CA GLU A 263 2.12 16.48 3.71
C GLU A 263 1.84 15.73 5.02
N ALA A 264 2.85 15.44 5.85
CA ALA A 264 2.66 14.76 7.13
C ALA A 264 1.90 15.64 8.15
N LEU A 265 2.19 16.94 8.20
CA LEU A 265 1.53 17.88 9.14
C LEU A 265 0.02 18.05 8.87
N THR A 266 -0.39 17.96 7.60
CA THR A 266 -1.81 18.05 7.22
C THR A 266 -2.61 16.79 7.55
N VAL A 267 -1.95 15.65 7.83
CA VAL A 267 -2.59 14.41 8.27
C VAL A 267 -2.97 14.44 9.76
N GLU A 268 -2.27 15.21 10.61
CA GLU A 268 -2.55 15.28 12.06
C GLU A 268 -3.77 16.15 12.43
N THR A 269 -4.36 16.88 11.49
CA THR A 269 -5.43 17.87 11.78
C THR A 269 -6.87 17.35 11.56
N ILE A 270 -7.08 16.04 11.43
CA ILE A 270 -8.40 15.39 11.33
C ILE A 270 -8.72 14.59 12.59
#